data_AF-A0A096AS25-F1
#
_entry.id   AF-A0A096AS25-F1
#
_cell.length_a   1.000
_cell.length_b   1.000
_cell.length_c   1.000
_cell.angle_alpha   90.00
_cell.angle_beta   90.00
_cell.angle_gamma   90.00
#
_symmetry.space_group_name_H-M   'P 1'
#
loop_
_entity.id
_entity.type
_entity.pdbx_description
1 polymer ?
#
loop_
_entity_poly.entity_id
_entity_poly.type
_entity_poly.pdbx_seq_one_letter_code
_entity_poly.pdbx_strand_id
1 'polypeptide(L)'
;MKPRNKFEKAVFEQSKHLCPITKTQSKWAFRECIDHLAYRLPKGRTTCMDCGHSWIMNKHRETCTCPHCRAKLQVKETFQRKLQQKHYFTTLTACGEYQVLRMFLLVAEMEKGCKAGHYVLEIGQYWWNAQGRKTIVAVQRVLGRYVDTFSYCAPMAIRNDNEAYRYAAYSQIYPKFKVSDTLRRNGFKDDFHEIPPTTLIPALLSDSRAETLMKSGRTDHLRYFLGKRRAFDEYWQSYKIAVRNGYDITDISLWCDYVDMLRRLNKDIHSPKFLCPTNLKGEHDRRHNELLKVREREEIEQKQKKAMEDEKRFKELKSKFFGIHFTDGTIQVHVLESVQEHLEEGVSMHHCVFSNEYYLKEDSLILSATIEGKRIETIEVSLRTLEVVQSRGVCNKNTEYHEQIVNLVNANRRLISQRMKATA
;
A
#
# COMPACT_ATOMS: atom_id res chain seq x y z
N MET A 1 -28.15 8.10 14.97
CA MET A 1 -28.95 8.96 14.06
C MET A 1 -30.35 8.39 13.98
N LYS A 2 -31.36 9.19 13.62
CA LYS A 2 -32.69 8.65 13.31
C LYS A 2 -32.62 7.85 12.00
N PRO A 3 -33.33 6.71 11.88
CA PRO A 3 -33.42 5.97 10.62
C PRO A 3 -33.98 6.86 9.49
N ARG A 4 -33.26 6.91 8.36
CA ARG A 4 -33.54 7.82 7.24
C ARG A 4 -34.43 7.21 6.18
N ASN A 5 -34.36 5.89 6.00
CA ASN A 5 -35.06 5.18 4.93
C ASN A 5 -35.81 3.94 5.47
N LYS A 6 -36.68 3.35 4.65
CA LYS A 6 -37.50 2.18 5.03
C LYS A 6 -36.66 1.00 5.53
N PHE A 7 -35.50 0.75 4.90
CA PHE A 7 -34.59 -0.33 5.28
C PHE A 7 -33.95 -0.08 6.65
N GLU A 8 -33.43 1.12 6.91
CA GLU A 8 -32.89 1.48 8.23
C GLU A 8 -33.95 1.41 9.33
N LYS A 9 -35.21 1.79 9.03
CA LYS A 9 -36.34 1.68 9.98
C LYS A 9 -36.63 0.21 10.31
N ALA A 10 -36.75 -0.65 9.30
CA ALA A 10 -37.02 -2.08 9.48
C ALA A 10 -35.90 -2.77 10.27
N VAL A 11 -34.64 -2.49 9.95
CA VAL A 11 -33.50 -3.05 10.68
C VAL A 11 -33.45 -2.57 12.13
N PHE A 12 -33.71 -1.28 12.38
CA PHE A 12 -33.70 -0.76 13.74
C PHE A 12 -34.78 -1.40 14.61
N GLU A 13 -35.98 -1.61 14.07
CA GLU A 13 -37.04 -2.38 14.78
C GLU A 13 -36.62 -3.84 14.98
N GLN A 14 -36.09 -4.51 13.95
CA GLN A 14 -35.66 -5.90 14.04
C GLN A 14 -34.54 -6.11 15.07
N SER A 15 -33.66 -5.13 15.25
CA SER A 15 -32.54 -5.21 16.21
C SER A 15 -32.97 -5.40 17.66
N LYS A 16 -34.20 -4.96 18.00
CA LYS A 16 -34.78 -5.11 19.35
C LYS A 16 -35.13 -6.55 19.69
N HIS A 17 -35.24 -7.42 18.68
CA HIS A 17 -35.59 -8.83 18.85
C HIS A 17 -34.36 -9.76 18.99
N LEU A 18 -33.14 -9.21 18.92
CA LEU A 18 -31.93 -10.01 19.13
C LEU A 18 -31.79 -10.44 20.59
N CYS A 19 -31.59 -11.74 20.80
CA CYS A 19 -31.29 -12.25 22.14
C CYS A 19 -29.95 -11.70 22.67
N PRO A 20 -29.82 -11.47 23.98
CA PRO A 20 -28.53 -11.17 24.61
C PRO A 20 -27.48 -12.25 24.33
N ILE A 21 -26.21 -11.90 24.48
CA ILE A 21 -25.11 -12.86 24.38
C ILE A 21 -25.25 -13.98 25.42
N THR A 22 -24.99 -15.22 25.00
CA THR A 22 -25.09 -16.37 25.89
C THR A 22 -23.87 -16.50 26.80
N LYS A 23 -24.04 -17.12 27.98
CA LYS A 23 -22.92 -17.45 28.88
C LYS A 23 -21.85 -18.31 28.19
N THR A 24 -22.24 -19.17 27.25
CA THR A 24 -21.33 -20.02 26.49
C THR A 24 -20.43 -19.20 25.57
N GLN A 25 -21.00 -18.22 24.85
CA GLN A 25 -20.25 -17.30 24.00
C GLN A 25 -19.29 -16.43 24.83
N SER A 26 -19.75 -15.89 25.97
CA SER A 26 -18.88 -15.10 26.86
C SER A 26 -17.72 -15.92 27.42
N LYS A 27 -17.97 -17.17 27.84
CA LYS A 27 -16.92 -18.09 28.31
C LYS A 27 -15.92 -18.43 27.21
N TRP A 28 -16.40 -18.67 26.00
CA TRP A 28 -15.53 -18.91 24.84
C TRP A 28 -14.65 -17.70 24.56
N ALA A 29 -15.21 -16.49 24.55
CA ALA A 29 -14.43 -15.28 24.31
C ALA A 29 -13.35 -15.07 25.38
N PHE A 30 -13.67 -15.33 26.66
CA PHE A 30 -12.67 -15.28 27.73
C PHE A 30 -11.54 -16.31 27.56
N ARG A 31 -11.78 -17.42 26.86
CA ARG A 31 -10.80 -18.50 26.69
C ARG A 31 -9.96 -18.39 25.43
N GLU A 32 -10.55 -17.94 24.34
CA GLU A 32 -9.93 -17.97 23.02
C GLU A 32 -9.50 -16.59 22.51
N CYS A 33 -10.02 -15.50 23.09
CA CYS A 33 -9.76 -14.15 22.59
C CYS A 33 -8.78 -13.34 23.44
N ILE A 34 -8.26 -13.84 24.56
CA ILE A 34 -7.35 -13.08 25.42
C ILE A 34 -6.13 -13.92 25.82
N ASP A 35 -5.09 -13.23 26.27
CA ASP A 35 -3.90 -13.90 26.79
C ASP A 35 -4.14 -14.37 28.22
N HIS A 36 -3.82 -15.63 28.49
CA HIS A 36 -3.86 -16.19 29.84
C HIS A 36 -2.46 -16.18 30.45
N LEU A 37 -2.29 -15.47 31.56
CA LEU A 37 -0.97 -15.17 32.12
C LEU A 37 -0.72 -15.80 33.49
N ALA A 38 0.55 -16.10 33.76
CA ALA A 38 1.09 -16.44 35.07
C ALA A 38 2.11 -15.39 35.47
N TYR A 39 1.83 -14.60 36.50
CA TYR A 39 2.78 -13.59 36.97
C TYR A 39 3.76 -14.20 37.96
N ARG A 40 5.04 -14.20 37.57
CA ARG A 40 6.17 -14.70 38.37
C ARG A 40 6.92 -13.52 39.01
N LEU A 41 7.28 -13.67 40.27
CA LEU A 41 8.22 -12.78 40.95
C LEU A 41 9.65 -13.35 40.85
N PRO A 42 10.71 -12.52 40.99
CA PRO A 42 12.10 -12.99 40.86
C PRO A 42 12.44 -14.20 41.74
N LYS A 43 11.89 -14.24 42.96
CA LYS A 43 12.05 -15.35 43.93
C LYS A 43 11.22 -16.62 43.59
N GLY A 44 10.62 -16.70 42.40
CA GLY A 44 9.92 -17.91 41.91
C GLY A 44 8.44 -18.01 42.28
N ARG A 45 7.91 -17.17 43.17
CA ARG A 45 6.47 -17.15 43.47
C ARG A 45 5.69 -16.76 42.23
N THR A 46 4.82 -17.65 41.78
CA THR A 46 4.05 -17.53 40.54
C THR A 46 2.56 -17.56 40.87
N THR A 47 1.79 -16.67 40.25
CA THR A 47 0.34 -16.55 40.46
C THR A 47 -0.39 -16.65 39.13
N CYS A 48 -1.38 -17.53 39.04
CA CYS A 48 -2.27 -17.63 37.89
C CYS A 48 -3.21 -16.43 37.86
N MET A 49 -3.26 -15.71 36.73
CA MET A 49 -4.13 -14.55 36.56
C MET A 49 -5.59 -14.92 36.28
N ASP A 50 -5.88 -16.16 35.90
CA ASP A 50 -7.26 -16.63 35.68
C ASP A 50 -7.98 -17.00 36.97
N CYS A 51 -7.31 -17.74 37.87
CA CYS A 51 -7.95 -18.30 39.07
C CYS A 51 -7.36 -17.79 40.39
N GLY A 52 -6.28 -17.01 40.37
CA GLY A 52 -5.65 -16.43 41.55
C GLY A 52 -4.74 -17.40 42.32
N HIS A 53 -4.73 -18.70 41.99
CA HIS A 53 -3.90 -19.68 42.68
C HIS A 53 -2.40 -19.33 42.56
N SER A 54 -1.67 -19.47 43.66
CA SER A 54 -0.22 -19.16 43.72
C SER A 54 0.59 -20.39 44.13
N TRP A 55 1.72 -20.59 43.47
CA TRP A 55 2.66 -21.69 43.73
C TRP A 55 4.11 -21.23 43.55
N ILE A 56 5.07 -22.08 43.90
CA ILE A 56 6.49 -21.81 43.70
C ILE A 56 6.96 -22.47 42.40
N MET A 57 7.63 -21.69 41.56
CA MET A 57 8.24 -22.15 40.32
C MET A 57 9.74 -21.87 40.35
N ASN A 58 10.53 -22.93 40.55
CA ASN A 58 11.97 -22.85 40.81
C ASN A 58 12.78 -22.29 39.63
N LYS A 59 12.36 -22.56 38.39
CA LYS A 59 13.01 -22.05 37.18
C LYS A 59 12.02 -21.26 36.33
N HIS A 60 12.50 -20.20 35.68
CA HIS A 60 11.71 -19.49 34.67
C HIS A 60 11.41 -20.43 33.49
N ARG A 61 10.21 -20.32 32.94
CA ARG A 61 9.73 -21.00 31.72
C ARG A 61 8.84 -20.01 30.98
N GLU A 62 8.77 -20.06 29.66
CA GLU A 62 7.91 -19.16 28.88
C GLU A 62 6.42 -19.49 29.06
N THR A 63 6.09 -20.76 29.25
CA THR A 63 4.71 -21.22 29.47
C THR A 63 4.64 -22.19 30.65
N CYS A 64 3.47 -22.25 31.29
CA CYS A 64 3.17 -23.21 32.34
C CYS A 64 1.70 -23.64 32.31
N THR A 65 1.37 -24.71 33.03
CA THR A 65 -0.02 -25.10 33.27
C THR A 65 -0.36 -24.82 34.71
N CYS A 66 -1.47 -24.13 34.98
CA CYS A 66 -1.89 -23.87 36.34
C CYS A 66 -2.22 -25.18 37.07
N PRO A 67 -1.64 -25.45 38.25
CA PRO A 67 -1.94 -26.68 38.99
C PRO A 67 -3.39 -26.75 39.48
N HIS A 68 -4.08 -25.61 39.62
CA HIS A 68 -5.45 -25.54 40.12
C HIS A 68 -6.50 -25.56 39.00
N CYS A 69 -6.47 -24.60 38.07
CA CYS A 69 -7.48 -24.51 37.01
C CYS A 69 -7.09 -25.24 35.71
N ARG A 70 -5.88 -25.81 35.63
CA ARG A 70 -5.32 -26.49 34.45
C ARG A 70 -5.25 -25.65 33.18
N ALA A 71 -5.45 -24.33 33.27
CA ALA A 71 -5.26 -23.42 32.15
C ALA A 71 -3.79 -23.39 31.74
N LYS A 72 -3.53 -23.35 30.43
CA LYS A 72 -2.21 -23.06 29.87
C LYS A 72 -1.98 -21.57 29.94
N LEU A 73 -0.86 -21.16 30.52
CA LEU A 73 -0.54 -19.77 30.82
C LEU A 73 0.81 -19.38 30.23
N GLN A 74 0.93 -18.17 29.73
CA GLN A 74 2.21 -17.54 29.43
C GLN A 74 2.78 -16.92 30.71
N VAL A 75 4.02 -17.26 31.04
CA VAL A 75 4.67 -16.74 32.25
C VAL A 75 5.27 -15.39 31.94
N LYS A 76 4.98 -14.41 32.79
CA LYS A 76 5.58 -13.08 32.73
C LYS A 76 6.21 -12.75 34.08
N GLU A 77 7.50 -12.44 34.08
CA GLU A 77 8.17 -11.95 35.27
C GLU A 77 7.80 -10.48 35.50
N THR A 78 7.03 -10.21 36.56
CA THR A 78 6.51 -8.85 36.82
C THR A 78 6.01 -8.66 38.25
N PHE A 79 6.23 -7.46 38.77
CA PHE A 79 5.64 -6.98 40.03
C PHE A 79 4.19 -6.49 39.87
N GLN A 80 3.69 -6.34 38.64
CA GLN A 80 2.32 -5.92 38.36
C GLN A 80 1.32 -6.84 39.09
N ARG A 81 0.31 -6.25 39.72
CA ARG A 81 -0.71 -6.98 40.48
C ARG A 81 -2.04 -7.10 39.76
N LYS A 82 -2.41 -6.07 39.01
CA LYS A 82 -3.68 -5.97 38.28
C LYS A 82 -3.40 -5.90 36.79
N LEU A 83 -4.22 -6.59 36.01
CA LEU A 83 -4.19 -6.57 34.56
C LEU A 83 -5.62 -6.43 34.06
N GLN A 84 -5.85 -5.44 33.22
CA GLN A 84 -7.07 -5.36 32.44
C GLN A 84 -6.72 -5.69 30.99
N GLN A 85 -7.44 -6.63 30.39
CA GLN A 85 -7.37 -6.92 28.97
C GLN A 85 -8.71 -6.56 28.33
N LYS A 86 -8.63 -5.97 27.14
CA LYS A 86 -9.78 -5.64 26.32
C LYS A 86 -9.59 -6.28 24.97
N HIS A 87 -10.60 -7.01 24.50
CA HIS A 87 -10.52 -7.68 23.22
C HIS A 87 -11.87 -7.68 22.52
N TYR A 88 -11.87 -7.47 21.21
CA TYR A 88 -13.08 -7.56 20.41
C TYR A 88 -13.32 -8.98 19.94
N PHE A 89 -14.58 -9.36 19.76
CA PHE A 89 -14.92 -10.59 19.07
C PHE A 89 -16.28 -10.42 18.41
N THR A 90 -16.61 -11.34 17.53
CA THR A 90 -17.85 -11.29 16.75
C THR A 90 -18.67 -12.56 16.92
N THR A 91 -19.97 -12.42 16.70
CA THR A 91 -20.86 -13.58 16.51
C THR A 91 -21.69 -13.35 15.26
N LEU A 92 -21.96 -14.41 14.52
CA LEU A 92 -22.79 -14.35 13.34
C LEU A 92 -24.14 -15.03 13.61
N THR A 93 -25.22 -14.37 13.22
CA THR A 93 -26.58 -14.87 13.39
C THR A 93 -27.47 -14.41 12.25
N ALA A 94 -28.66 -15.01 12.12
CA ALA A 94 -29.71 -14.55 11.22
C ALA A 94 -30.93 -14.15 12.06
N CYS A 95 -31.51 -12.98 11.75
CA CYS A 95 -32.65 -12.43 12.46
C CYS A 95 -33.69 -11.92 11.44
N GLY A 96 -34.86 -12.56 11.40
CA GLY A 96 -35.81 -12.37 10.30
C GLY A 96 -35.16 -12.71 8.96
N GLU A 97 -35.26 -11.80 8.00
CA GLU A 97 -34.67 -11.94 6.66
C GLU A 97 -33.22 -11.43 6.56
N TYR A 98 -32.63 -11.00 7.67
CA TYR A 98 -31.33 -10.34 7.68
C TYR A 98 -30.21 -11.26 8.18
N GLN A 99 -29.07 -11.17 7.51
CA GLN A 99 -27.80 -11.65 8.05
C GLN A 99 -27.24 -10.60 9.00
N VAL A 100 -26.80 -11.01 10.19
CA VAL A 100 -26.32 -10.11 11.24
C VAL A 100 -24.95 -10.55 11.75
N LEU A 101 -23.98 -9.66 11.68
CA LEU A 101 -22.69 -9.79 12.36
C LEU A 101 -22.70 -8.86 13.58
N ARG A 102 -22.67 -9.44 14.76
CA ARG A 102 -22.67 -8.72 16.04
C ARG A 102 -21.23 -8.59 16.53
N MET A 103 -20.89 -7.40 17.03
CA MET A 103 -19.58 -7.03 17.52
C MET A 103 -19.64 -6.80 19.02
N PHE A 104 -18.70 -7.39 19.74
CA PHE A 104 -18.63 -7.33 21.19
C PHE A 104 -17.24 -6.92 21.65
N LEU A 105 -17.19 -6.20 22.78
CA LEU A 105 -15.99 -5.92 23.54
C LEU A 105 -16.01 -6.78 24.81
N LEU A 106 -15.06 -7.69 24.93
CA LEU A 106 -14.74 -8.39 26.16
C LEU A 106 -13.82 -7.51 27.00
N VAL A 107 -14.17 -7.31 28.27
CA VAL A 107 -13.27 -6.73 29.27
C VAL A 107 -13.02 -7.78 30.35
N ALA A 108 -11.75 -8.16 30.50
CA ALA A 108 -11.29 -9.10 31.51
C ALA A 108 -10.43 -8.37 32.54
N GLU A 109 -10.80 -8.50 33.81
CA GLU A 109 -10.13 -7.89 34.94
C GLU A 109 -9.52 -9.00 35.80
N MET A 110 -8.19 -8.98 35.89
CA MET A 110 -7.41 -10.00 36.56
C MET A 110 -6.58 -9.36 37.67
N GLU A 111 -6.63 -9.94 38.86
CA GLU A 111 -5.84 -9.50 40.00
C GLU A 111 -5.16 -10.69 40.67
N LYS A 112 -3.88 -10.52 41.03
CA LYS A 112 -3.11 -11.53 41.78
C LYS A 112 -3.86 -11.96 43.04
N GLY A 113 -4.15 -13.25 43.14
CA GLY A 113 -4.85 -13.84 44.28
C GLY A 113 -6.37 -13.91 44.13
N CYS A 114 -6.94 -13.32 43.09
CA CYS A 114 -8.37 -13.31 42.83
C CYS A 114 -8.71 -14.10 41.56
N LYS A 115 -9.93 -14.64 41.51
CA LYS A 115 -10.48 -15.22 40.28
C LYS A 115 -10.78 -14.09 39.29
N ALA A 116 -10.39 -14.26 38.03
CA ALA A 116 -10.64 -13.27 36.98
C ALA A 116 -12.14 -13.00 36.81
N GLY A 117 -12.51 -11.71 36.82
CA GLY A 117 -13.82 -11.23 36.40
C GLY A 117 -13.80 -10.89 34.92
N HIS A 118 -14.91 -11.10 34.22
CA HIS A 118 -15.07 -10.61 32.87
C HIS A 118 -16.53 -10.27 32.57
N TYR A 119 -16.71 -9.28 31.70
CA TYR A 119 -18.01 -8.91 31.17
C TYR A 119 -17.87 -8.59 29.67
N VAL A 120 -19.01 -8.64 28.98
CA VAL A 120 -19.08 -8.43 27.55
C VAL A 120 -20.06 -7.31 27.27
N LEU A 121 -19.63 -6.36 26.44
CA LEU A 121 -20.45 -5.25 25.95
C LEU A 121 -20.69 -5.45 24.46
N GLU A 122 -21.95 -5.44 24.02
CA GLU A 122 -22.24 -5.38 22.59
C GLU A 122 -22.04 -3.95 22.11
N ILE A 123 -21.15 -3.75 21.14
CA ILE A 123 -20.81 -2.41 20.65
C ILE A 123 -21.55 -2.06 19.36
N GLY A 124 -21.96 -3.06 18.58
CA GLY A 124 -22.74 -2.83 17.38
C GLY A 124 -22.94 -4.07 16.52
N GLN A 125 -23.66 -3.86 15.42
CA GLN A 125 -24.20 -4.90 14.59
C GLN A 125 -24.18 -4.43 13.13
N TYR A 126 -23.55 -5.21 12.25
CA TYR A 126 -23.75 -5.07 10.81
C TYR A 126 -24.94 -5.93 10.37
N TRP A 127 -25.80 -5.32 9.56
CA TRP A 127 -27.01 -5.95 9.03
C TRP A 127 -26.98 -5.94 7.51
N TRP A 128 -27.25 -7.09 6.90
CA TRP A 128 -27.39 -7.23 5.45
C TRP A 128 -28.73 -7.85 5.11
N ASN A 129 -29.41 -7.29 4.10
CA ASN A 129 -30.58 -7.92 3.49
C ASN A 129 -30.17 -8.90 2.37
N ALA A 130 -31.15 -9.57 1.76
CA ALA A 130 -30.92 -10.53 0.69
C ALA A 130 -30.22 -9.94 -0.56
N GLN A 131 -30.28 -8.62 -0.78
CA GLN A 131 -29.61 -7.92 -1.88
C GLN A 131 -28.22 -7.39 -1.49
N GLY A 132 -27.71 -7.71 -0.30
CA GLY A 132 -26.40 -7.24 0.20
C GLY A 132 -26.38 -5.79 0.66
N ARG A 133 -27.54 -5.11 0.73
CA ARG A 133 -27.64 -3.75 1.27
C ARG A 133 -27.29 -3.78 2.75
N LYS A 134 -26.32 -2.95 3.15
CA LYS A 134 -25.76 -2.89 4.49
C LYS A 134 -26.30 -1.71 5.31
N THR A 135 -26.56 -1.93 6.59
CA THR A 135 -26.69 -0.87 7.59
C THR A 135 -26.07 -1.28 8.93
N ILE A 136 -25.89 -0.34 9.85
CA ILE A 136 -25.22 -0.55 11.13
C ILE A 136 -26.09 -0.02 12.25
N VAL A 137 -26.32 -0.87 13.25
CA VAL A 137 -26.92 -0.50 14.54
C VAL A 137 -25.81 -0.59 15.58
N ALA A 138 -25.39 0.53 16.15
CA ALA A 138 -24.22 0.54 17.04
C ALA A 138 -24.27 1.63 18.11
N VAL A 139 -23.51 1.39 19.18
CA VAL A 139 -23.16 2.37 20.21
C VAL A 139 -22.34 3.48 19.55
N GLN A 140 -22.59 4.73 19.96
CA GLN A 140 -21.90 5.88 19.37
C GLN A 140 -20.39 5.83 19.66
N ARG A 141 -19.59 5.87 18.59
CA ARG A 141 -18.15 6.18 18.69
C ARG A 141 -18.00 7.65 19.08
N VAL A 142 -17.21 7.92 20.11
CA VAL A 142 -16.84 9.28 20.56
C VAL A 142 -15.50 9.66 19.94
N LEU A 143 -15.07 10.92 19.95
CA LEU A 143 -13.70 11.24 19.52
C LEU A 143 -12.71 10.69 20.56
N GLY A 144 -11.67 9.97 20.14
CA GLY A 144 -10.66 9.47 21.06
C GLY A 144 -9.56 8.66 20.39
N ARG A 145 -8.39 8.61 21.04
CA ARG A 145 -7.17 7.95 20.54
C ARG A 145 -7.31 6.43 20.40
N TYR A 146 -8.07 5.78 21.27
CA TYR A 146 -8.23 4.33 21.28
C TYR A 146 -9.49 3.89 20.55
N VAL A 147 -9.44 2.71 19.93
CA VAL A 147 -10.57 2.14 19.17
C VAL A 147 -11.81 1.93 20.06
N ASP A 148 -11.61 1.59 21.33
CA ASP A 148 -12.64 1.31 22.34
C ASP A 148 -13.28 2.54 23.00
N THR A 149 -13.12 3.73 22.42
CA THR A 149 -13.72 4.93 22.97
C THR A 149 -15.16 5.12 22.46
N PHE A 150 -16.10 4.41 23.10
CA PHE A 150 -17.54 4.44 22.82
C PHE A 150 -18.33 5.09 23.97
N SER A 151 -19.50 5.64 23.65
CA SER A 151 -20.45 6.13 24.64
C SER A 151 -21.29 4.95 25.17
N TYR A 152 -20.71 4.14 26.05
CA TYR A 152 -21.32 2.87 26.52
C TYR A 152 -22.69 3.03 27.21
N CYS A 153 -23.00 4.21 27.74
CA CYS A 153 -24.30 4.50 28.34
C CYS A 153 -25.35 4.96 27.31
N ALA A 154 -24.95 5.24 26.06
CA ALA A 154 -25.88 5.64 25.02
C ALA A 154 -26.54 4.41 24.36
N PRO A 155 -27.85 4.46 24.05
CA PRO A 155 -28.51 3.38 23.34
C PRO A 155 -27.91 3.21 21.93
N MET A 156 -27.94 1.98 21.44
CA MET A 156 -27.61 1.71 20.04
C MET A 156 -28.61 2.44 19.13
N ALA A 157 -28.09 2.95 18.03
CA ALA A 157 -28.90 3.58 16.99
C ALA A 157 -28.30 3.29 15.63
N ILE A 158 -28.99 3.70 14.56
CA ILE A 158 -28.40 3.71 13.24
C ILE A 158 -27.17 4.63 13.22
N ARG A 159 -26.03 4.10 12.75
CA ARG A 159 -24.74 4.81 12.65
C ARG A 159 -24.18 4.70 11.24
N ASN A 160 -23.36 5.69 10.88
CA ASN A 160 -22.50 5.57 9.71
C ASN A 160 -21.33 4.62 10.03
N ASP A 161 -20.86 3.93 9.00
CA ASP A 161 -19.70 3.05 9.11
C ASP A 161 -18.42 3.85 9.40
N ASN A 162 -17.53 3.29 10.23
CA ASN A 162 -16.26 3.90 10.58
C ASN A 162 -15.19 2.83 10.82
N GLU A 163 -13.95 3.28 10.97
CA GLU A 163 -12.80 2.40 11.16
C GLU A 163 -12.91 1.54 12.44
N ALA A 164 -13.46 2.08 13.53
CA ALA A 164 -13.59 1.34 14.79
C ALA A 164 -14.56 0.16 14.68
N TYR A 165 -15.69 0.35 13.99
CA TYR A 165 -16.63 -0.76 13.72
C TYR A 165 -16.01 -1.80 12.78
N ARG A 166 -15.27 -1.36 11.75
CA ARG A 166 -14.57 -2.30 10.84
C ARG A 166 -13.51 -3.10 11.57
N TYR A 167 -12.72 -2.46 12.41
CA TYR A 167 -11.72 -3.12 13.25
C TYR A 167 -12.34 -4.19 14.14
N ALA A 168 -13.43 -3.86 14.84
CA ALA A 168 -14.13 -4.83 15.67
C ALA A 168 -14.76 -5.98 14.87
N ALA A 169 -15.25 -5.69 13.66
CA ALA A 169 -15.83 -6.72 12.79
C ALA A 169 -14.81 -7.69 12.19
N TYR A 170 -13.53 -7.34 12.19
CA TYR A 170 -12.43 -8.22 11.75
C TYR A 170 -11.96 -9.16 12.86
N SER A 171 -12.48 -9.01 14.07
CA SER A 171 -12.10 -9.83 15.21
C SER A 171 -12.69 -11.24 15.12
N GLN A 172 -12.13 -12.17 15.89
CA GLN A 172 -12.45 -13.59 15.86
C GLN A 172 -13.95 -13.83 16.01
N ILE A 173 -14.46 -14.76 15.23
CA ILE A 173 -15.88 -15.13 15.20
C ILE A 173 -16.14 -16.35 16.08
N TYR A 174 -17.19 -16.30 16.89
CA TYR A 174 -17.65 -17.46 17.65
C TYR A 174 -18.03 -18.60 16.68
N PRO A 175 -17.43 -19.80 16.78
CA PRO A 175 -17.50 -20.82 15.73
C PRO A 175 -18.89 -21.44 15.52
N LYS A 176 -19.81 -21.31 16.47
CA LYS A 176 -21.19 -21.79 16.32
C LYS A 176 -22.10 -20.63 15.98
N PHE A 177 -22.41 -20.49 14.70
CA PHE A 177 -23.21 -19.38 14.20
C PHE A 177 -24.36 -19.83 13.29
N LYS A 178 -25.28 -18.90 13.02
CA LYS A 178 -26.37 -19.07 12.07
C LYS A 178 -26.17 -18.14 10.88
N VAL A 179 -26.37 -18.68 9.69
CA VAL A 179 -26.40 -17.93 8.44
C VAL A 179 -27.77 -18.02 7.78
N SER A 180 -28.11 -17.02 6.97
CA SER A 180 -29.34 -17.00 6.18
C SER A 180 -29.30 -18.03 5.06
N ASP A 181 -30.48 -18.52 4.66
CA ASP A 181 -30.60 -19.51 3.58
C ASP A 181 -30.10 -18.94 2.25
N THR A 182 -30.29 -17.64 2.00
CA THR A 182 -29.73 -16.94 0.83
C THR A 182 -28.21 -17.01 0.79
N LEU A 183 -27.55 -16.79 1.93
CA LEU A 183 -26.08 -16.85 1.99
C LEU A 183 -25.57 -18.27 1.76
N ARG A 184 -26.25 -19.29 2.32
CA ARG A 184 -25.94 -20.71 2.04
C ARG A 184 -26.15 -21.07 0.57
N ARG A 185 -27.29 -20.67 0.00
CA ARG A 185 -27.61 -20.87 -1.43
C ARG A 185 -26.54 -20.31 -2.35
N ASN A 186 -25.95 -19.17 -1.97
CA ASN A 186 -24.89 -18.50 -2.73
C ASN A 186 -23.48 -19.07 -2.49
N GLY A 187 -23.37 -20.22 -1.80
CA GLY A 187 -22.14 -21.02 -1.73
C GLY A 187 -21.35 -20.92 -0.42
N PHE A 188 -21.85 -20.19 0.59
CA PHE A 188 -21.16 -20.11 1.88
C PHE A 188 -21.21 -21.44 2.66
N LYS A 189 -20.03 -21.99 3.00
CA LYS A 189 -19.83 -23.28 3.67
C LYS A 189 -19.16 -23.15 5.04
N ASP A 190 -19.59 -22.16 5.82
CA ASP A 190 -19.12 -21.91 7.20
C ASP A 190 -17.61 -21.59 7.31
N ASP A 191 -16.96 -21.23 6.21
CA ASP A 191 -15.58 -20.72 6.14
C ASP A 191 -15.56 -19.37 5.42
N PHE A 192 -14.74 -18.46 5.95
CA PHE A 192 -14.53 -17.11 5.43
C PHE A 192 -13.31 -17.00 4.51
N HIS A 193 -12.45 -18.03 4.44
CA HIS A 193 -11.28 -18.11 3.55
C HIS A 193 -10.37 -16.87 3.65
N GLU A 194 -10.11 -16.42 4.88
CA GLU A 194 -9.33 -15.20 5.18
C GLU A 194 -9.91 -13.90 4.59
N ILE A 195 -11.16 -13.91 4.11
CA ILE A 195 -11.86 -12.72 3.63
C ILE A 195 -12.70 -12.16 4.78
N PRO A 196 -12.57 -10.87 5.11
CA PRO A 196 -13.36 -10.29 6.19
C PRO A 196 -14.87 -10.47 5.99
N PRO A 197 -15.64 -10.82 7.04
CA PRO A 197 -17.08 -11.02 6.93
C PRO A 197 -17.82 -9.84 6.32
N THR A 198 -17.39 -8.62 6.63
CA THR A 198 -17.99 -7.39 6.10
C THR A 198 -17.77 -7.16 4.61
N THR A 199 -16.87 -7.93 4.00
CA THR A 199 -16.56 -7.92 2.57
C THR A 199 -17.18 -9.12 1.89
N LEU A 200 -17.00 -10.32 2.46
CA LEU A 200 -17.48 -11.57 1.88
C LEU A 200 -19.02 -11.65 1.85
N ILE A 201 -19.69 -11.36 2.97
CA ILE A 201 -21.14 -11.48 3.10
C ILE A 201 -21.87 -10.61 2.07
N PRO A 202 -21.63 -9.28 1.99
CA PRO A 202 -22.32 -8.47 0.99
C PRO A 202 -21.97 -8.90 -0.42
N ALA A 203 -20.71 -9.27 -0.71
CA ALA A 203 -20.32 -9.73 -2.05
C ALA A 203 -21.11 -10.97 -2.48
N LEU A 204 -21.24 -11.98 -1.61
CA LEU A 204 -22.03 -13.16 -1.90
C LEU A 204 -23.52 -12.86 -2.04
N LEU A 205 -24.05 -11.83 -1.37
CA LEU A 205 -25.47 -11.47 -1.44
C LEU A 205 -25.80 -10.60 -2.66
N SER A 206 -24.87 -9.78 -3.15
CA SER A 206 -25.13 -8.81 -4.23
C SER A 206 -24.49 -9.13 -5.57
N ASP A 207 -23.43 -9.93 -5.62
CA ASP A 207 -22.63 -10.15 -6.83
C ASP A 207 -22.56 -11.64 -7.22
N SER A 208 -23.23 -11.99 -8.32
CA SER A 208 -23.21 -13.35 -8.88
C SER A 208 -21.81 -13.86 -9.26
N ARG A 209 -20.85 -12.96 -9.50
CA ARG A 209 -19.46 -13.31 -9.79
C ARG A 209 -18.78 -13.89 -8.55
N ALA A 210 -19.07 -13.32 -7.37
CA ALA A 210 -18.56 -13.83 -6.10
C ALA A 210 -19.13 -15.22 -5.79
N GLU A 211 -20.44 -15.42 -6.00
CA GLU A 211 -21.09 -16.73 -5.90
C GLU A 211 -20.41 -17.77 -6.83
N THR A 212 -20.14 -17.39 -8.08
CA THR A 212 -19.50 -18.28 -9.06
C THR A 212 -18.11 -18.75 -8.59
N LEU A 213 -17.29 -17.83 -8.09
CA LEU A 213 -15.95 -18.16 -7.59
C LEU A 213 -16.01 -19.00 -6.30
N MET A 214 -16.94 -18.68 -5.41
CA MET A 214 -17.15 -19.43 -4.16
C MET A 214 -17.58 -20.87 -4.45
N LYS A 215 -18.57 -21.07 -5.33
CA LYS A 215 -19.08 -22.40 -5.69
C LYS A 215 -18.07 -23.24 -6.48
N SER A 216 -17.21 -22.61 -7.27
CA SER A 216 -16.12 -23.28 -7.98
C SER A 216 -14.89 -23.57 -7.11
N GLY A 217 -14.91 -23.20 -5.82
CA GLY A 217 -13.79 -23.41 -4.90
C GLY A 217 -12.59 -22.49 -5.15
N ARG A 218 -12.73 -21.47 -6.00
CA ARG A 218 -11.66 -20.51 -6.36
C ARG A 218 -11.61 -19.35 -5.36
N THR A 219 -11.44 -19.69 -4.08
CA THR A 219 -11.51 -18.76 -2.96
C THR A 219 -10.35 -17.77 -2.94
N ASP A 220 -9.16 -18.17 -3.39
CA ASP A 220 -8.01 -17.26 -3.56
C ASP A 220 -8.28 -16.18 -4.62
N HIS A 221 -8.94 -16.54 -5.72
CA HIS A 221 -9.30 -15.57 -6.77
C HIS A 221 -10.38 -14.62 -6.26
N LEU A 222 -11.35 -15.14 -5.49
CA LEU A 222 -12.36 -14.33 -4.84
C LEU A 222 -11.72 -13.32 -3.87
N ARG A 223 -10.78 -13.77 -3.03
CA ARG A 223 -10.03 -12.93 -2.10
C ARG A 223 -9.28 -11.82 -2.83
N TYR A 224 -8.56 -12.14 -3.92
CA TYR A 224 -7.86 -11.15 -4.73
C TYR A 224 -8.82 -10.11 -5.32
N PHE A 225 -9.91 -10.54 -5.97
CA PHE A 225 -10.84 -9.61 -6.61
C PHE A 225 -11.61 -8.75 -5.62
N LEU A 226 -11.91 -9.24 -4.42
CA LEU A 226 -12.51 -8.44 -3.36
C LEU A 226 -11.52 -7.47 -2.70
N GLY A 227 -10.22 -7.78 -2.72
CA GLY A 227 -9.16 -6.92 -2.20
C GLY A 227 -8.83 -5.71 -3.08
N LYS A 228 -9.02 -5.82 -4.41
CA LYS A 228 -8.72 -4.76 -5.37
C LYS A 228 -9.98 -4.09 -5.91
N ARG A 229 -10.06 -2.76 -5.78
CA ARG A 229 -11.17 -1.95 -6.30
C ARG A 229 -11.34 -2.19 -7.80
N ARG A 230 -12.58 -2.42 -8.26
CA ARG A 230 -12.96 -2.64 -9.68
C ARG A 230 -12.33 -3.86 -10.36
N ALA A 231 -11.60 -4.71 -9.66
CA ALA A 231 -10.93 -5.86 -10.29
C ALA A 231 -11.92 -6.81 -10.98
N PHE A 232 -13.08 -7.04 -10.37
CA PHE A 232 -14.16 -7.78 -11.02
C PHE A 232 -14.67 -7.11 -12.31
N ASP A 233 -14.68 -5.79 -12.42
CA ASP A 233 -15.15 -5.11 -13.63
C ASP A 233 -14.07 -5.13 -14.72
N GLU A 234 -12.80 -5.01 -14.31
CA GLU A 234 -11.64 -4.91 -15.20
C GLU A 234 -11.23 -6.26 -15.81
N TYR A 235 -11.32 -7.35 -15.05
CA TYR A 235 -10.75 -8.64 -15.45
C TYR A 235 -11.79 -9.73 -15.74
N TRP A 236 -13.06 -9.58 -15.34
CA TRP A 236 -14.02 -10.69 -15.37
C TRP A 236 -14.27 -11.27 -16.77
N GLN A 237 -14.27 -10.45 -17.81
CA GLN A 237 -14.45 -10.95 -19.18
C GLN A 237 -13.26 -11.81 -19.61
N SER A 238 -12.03 -11.32 -19.41
CA SER A 238 -10.80 -12.08 -19.69
C SER A 238 -10.72 -13.34 -18.82
N TYR A 239 -11.14 -13.25 -17.56
CA TYR A 239 -11.16 -14.37 -16.63
C TYR A 239 -12.11 -15.48 -17.11
N LYS A 240 -13.33 -15.13 -17.53
CA LYS A 240 -14.28 -16.09 -18.11
C LYS A 240 -13.71 -16.79 -19.35
N ILE A 241 -13.00 -16.06 -20.20
CA ILE A 241 -12.39 -16.63 -21.41
C ILE A 241 -11.31 -17.62 -21.02
N ALA A 242 -10.42 -17.28 -20.09
CA ALA A 242 -9.39 -18.18 -19.60
C ALA A 242 -10.00 -19.48 -19.02
N VAL A 243 -10.98 -19.35 -18.11
CA VAL A 243 -11.65 -20.50 -17.49
C VAL A 243 -12.39 -21.36 -18.52
N ARG A 244 -13.08 -20.76 -19.49
CA ARG A 244 -13.80 -21.50 -20.54
C ARG A 244 -12.86 -22.31 -21.44
N ASN A 245 -11.61 -21.87 -21.61
CA ASN A 245 -10.59 -22.60 -22.36
C ASN A 245 -9.82 -23.61 -21.50
N GLY A 246 -10.27 -23.89 -20.27
CA GLY A 246 -9.62 -24.84 -19.38
C GLY A 246 -8.28 -24.35 -18.83
N TYR A 247 -7.99 -23.05 -18.91
CA TYR A 247 -6.76 -22.49 -18.37
C TYR A 247 -6.83 -22.41 -16.85
N ASP A 248 -5.88 -23.07 -16.18
CA ASP A 248 -5.74 -23.03 -14.74
C ASP A 248 -4.86 -21.85 -14.33
N ILE A 249 -5.46 -20.86 -13.66
CA ILE A 249 -4.77 -19.66 -13.20
C ILE A 249 -4.25 -19.97 -11.81
N THR A 250 -2.99 -20.38 -11.70
CA THR A 250 -2.39 -20.74 -10.40
C THR A 250 -2.05 -19.50 -9.56
N ASP A 251 -1.66 -18.41 -10.20
CA ASP A 251 -1.38 -17.12 -9.55
C ASP A 251 -2.23 -16.02 -10.19
N ILE A 252 -3.32 -15.68 -9.51
CA ILE A 252 -4.28 -14.66 -9.96
C ILE A 252 -3.65 -13.26 -9.99
N SER A 253 -2.71 -12.97 -9.09
CA SER A 253 -2.07 -11.66 -9.02
C SER A 253 -1.14 -11.45 -10.21
N LEU A 254 -0.27 -12.44 -10.47
CA LEU A 254 0.61 -12.43 -11.64
C LEU A 254 -0.19 -12.40 -12.94
N TRP A 255 -1.28 -13.16 -13.02
CA TRP A 255 -2.12 -13.19 -14.22
C TRP A 255 -2.83 -11.86 -14.47
N CYS A 256 -3.35 -11.19 -13.44
CA CYS A 256 -3.97 -9.87 -13.61
C CYS A 256 -2.95 -8.81 -14.06
N ASP A 257 -1.73 -8.83 -13.51
CA ASP A 257 -0.64 -7.93 -13.93
C ASP A 257 -0.24 -8.17 -15.39
N TYR A 258 -0.13 -9.44 -15.79
CA TYR A 258 0.08 -9.83 -17.18
C TYR A 258 -1.03 -9.31 -18.11
N VAL A 259 -2.31 -9.41 -17.72
CA VAL A 259 -3.44 -8.86 -18.50
C VAL A 259 -3.35 -7.35 -18.63
N ASP A 260 -2.93 -6.64 -17.58
CA ASP A 260 -2.69 -5.19 -17.65
C ASP A 260 -1.54 -4.84 -18.61
N MET A 261 -0.48 -5.65 -18.65
CA MET A 261 0.61 -5.48 -19.63
C MET A 261 0.10 -5.70 -21.06
N LEU A 262 -0.72 -6.72 -21.30
CA LEU A 262 -1.34 -6.94 -22.61
C LEU A 262 -2.17 -5.73 -23.04
N ARG A 263 -2.96 -5.16 -22.12
CA ARG A 263 -3.76 -3.95 -22.39
C ARG A 263 -2.87 -2.75 -22.76
N ARG A 264 -1.77 -2.52 -22.02
CA ARG A 264 -0.80 -1.44 -22.32
C ARG A 264 -0.08 -1.63 -23.66
N LEU A 265 0.17 -2.88 -24.05
CA LEU A 265 0.78 -3.23 -25.34
C LEU A 265 -0.25 -3.34 -26.49
N ASN A 266 -1.50 -2.90 -26.28
CA ASN A 266 -2.60 -3.00 -27.23
C ASN A 266 -2.81 -4.42 -27.80
N LYS A 267 -2.56 -5.45 -27.00
CA LYS A 267 -2.87 -6.85 -27.36
C LYS A 267 -4.32 -7.16 -27.03
N ASP A 268 -4.89 -8.11 -27.77
CA ASP A 268 -6.29 -8.51 -27.59
C ASP A 268 -6.50 -9.32 -26.29
N ILE A 269 -7.07 -8.66 -25.27
CA ILE A 269 -7.43 -9.25 -23.97
C ILE A 269 -8.73 -10.07 -24.01
N HIS A 270 -9.28 -10.34 -25.21
CA HIS A 270 -10.39 -11.25 -25.45
C HIS A 270 -9.98 -12.48 -26.26
N SER A 271 -8.71 -12.61 -26.64
CA SER A 271 -8.21 -13.79 -27.35
C SER A 271 -7.63 -14.82 -26.38
N PRO A 272 -8.06 -16.10 -26.44
CA PRO A 272 -7.45 -17.19 -25.66
C PRO A 272 -5.95 -17.32 -25.89
N LYS A 273 -5.48 -17.01 -27.11
CA LYS A 273 -4.06 -17.04 -27.49
C LYS A 273 -3.18 -16.18 -26.58
N PHE A 274 -3.70 -15.04 -26.13
CA PHE A 274 -2.97 -14.16 -25.22
C PHE A 274 -3.29 -14.47 -23.76
N LEU A 275 -4.53 -14.80 -23.42
CA LEU A 275 -4.94 -14.97 -22.02
C LEU A 275 -4.48 -16.29 -21.36
N CYS A 276 -4.15 -17.30 -22.18
CA CYS A 276 -3.84 -18.66 -21.71
C CYS A 276 -2.40 -19.07 -22.07
N PRO A 277 -1.36 -18.37 -21.58
CA PRO A 277 0.03 -18.72 -21.89
C PRO A 277 0.43 -20.04 -21.22
N THR A 278 1.15 -20.91 -21.93
CA THR A 278 1.66 -22.17 -21.34
C THR A 278 2.61 -21.93 -20.16
N ASN A 279 3.40 -20.86 -20.22
CA ASN A 279 4.25 -20.40 -19.13
C ASN A 279 3.94 -18.92 -18.82
N LEU A 280 3.08 -18.70 -17.83
CA LEU A 280 2.65 -17.35 -17.42
C LEU A 280 3.84 -16.46 -17.04
N LYS A 281 4.78 -16.98 -16.26
CA LYS A 281 5.94 -16.20 -15.79
C LYS A 281 6.85 -15.79 -16.94
N GLY A 282 7.17 -16.73 -17.84
CA GLY A 282 8.01 -16.44 -19.00
C GLY A 282 7.38 -15.42 -19.96
N GLU A 283 6.08 -15.52 -20.22
CA GLU A 283 5.39 -14.51 -21.05
C GLU A 283 5.23 -13.18 -20.33
N HIS A 284 5.03 -13.17 -19.01
CA HIS A 284 5.04 -11.95 -18.20
C HIS A 284 6.37 -11.22 -18.31
N ASP A 285 7.50 -11.91 -18.05
CA ASP A 285 8.85 -11.32 -18.14
C ASP A 285 9.13 -10.76 -19.55
N ARG A 286 8.68 -11.49 -20.58
CA ARG A 286 8.79 -11.04 -21.97
C ARG A 286 8.01 -9.75 -22.24
N ARG A 287 6.75 -9.65 -21.77
CA ARG A 287 5.92 -8.44 -21.95
C ARG A 287 6.43 -7.28 -21.12
N HIS A 288 6.96 -7.56 -19.94
CA HIS A 288 7.63 -6.56 -19.12
C HIS A 288 8.82 -5.93 -19.88
N ASN A 289 9.68 -6.76 -20.47
CA ASN A 289 10.82 -6.28 -21.28
C ASN A 289 10.37 -5.51 -22.54
N GLU A 290 9.26 -5.88 -23.17
CA GLU A 290 8.67 -5.14 -24.29
C GLU A 290 8.21 -3.74 -23.84
N LEU A 291 7.54 -3.64 -22.69
CA LEU A 291 7.13 -2.36 -22.10
C LEU A 291 8.31 -1.46 -21.71
N LEU A 292 9.40 -2.04 -21.20
CA LEU A 292 10.62 -1.27 -20.90
C LEU A 292 11.18 -0.61 -22.17
N LYS A 293 11.27 -1.36 -23.28
CA LYS A 293 11.75 -0.81 -24.56
C LYS A 293 10.83 0.28 -25.12
N VAL A 294 9.52 0.15 -24.93
CA VAL A 294 8.56 1.20 -25.32
C VAL A 294 8.80 2.46 -24.49
N ARG A 295 8.95 2.34 -23.17
CA ARG A 295 9.24 3.47 -22.28
C ARG A 295 10.56 4.14 -22.61
N GLU A 296 11.62 3.37 -22.87
CA GLU A 296 12.91 3.93 -23.27
C GLU A 296 12.79 4.77 -24.55
N ARG A 297 12.01 4.32 -25.53
CA ARG A 297 11.75 5.08 -26.76
C ARG A 297 10.93 6.35 -26.48
N GLU A 298 9.85 6.23 -25.71
CA GLU A 298 9.02 7.37 -25.31
C GLU A 298 9.83 8.42 -24.53
N GLU A 299 10.74 8.00 -23.64
CA GLU A 299 11.64 8.89 -22.92
C GLU A 299 12.63 9.60 -23.84
N ILE A 300 13.19 8.89 -24.83
CA ILE A 300 14.07 9.49 -25.84
C ILE A 300 13.29 10.52 -26.67
N GLU A 301 12.10 10.16 -27.16
CA GLU A 301 11.24 11.06 -27.95
C GLU A 301 10.81 12.28 -27.14
N GLN A 302 10.47 12.11 -25.86
CA GLN A 302 10.14 13.23 -24.97
C GLN A 302 11.34 14.15 -24.74
N LYS A 303 12.55 13.60 -24.54
CA LYS A 303 13.78 14.39 -24.43
C LYS A 303 14.09 15.16 -25.71
N GLN A 304 13.91 14.53 -26.87
CA GLN A 304 14.08 15.19 -28.17
C GLN A 304 13.05 16.29 -28.41
N LYS A 305 11.78 16.05 -28.07
CA LYS A 305 10.72 17.05 -28.19
C LYS A 305 10.98 18.25 -27.27
N LYS A 306 11.36 17.99 -26.02
CA LYS A 306 11.75 19.03 -25.08
C LYS A 306 12.96 19.83 -25.59
N ALA A 307 13.97 19.13 -26.14
CA ALA A 307 15.12 19.79 -26.76
C ALA A 307 14.70 20.75 -27.89
N MET A 308 13.77 20.34 -28.76
CA MET A 308 13.25 21.19 -29.85
C MET A 308 12.45 22.38 -29.33
N GLU A 309 11.62 22.20 -28.30
CA GLU A 309 10.83 23.28 -27.69
C GLU A 309 11.75 24.31 -27.01
N ASP A 310 12.78 23.84 -26.31
CA ASP A 310 13.74 24.67 -25.60
C ASP A 310 14.75 25.36 -26.52
N GLU A 311 15.02 24.82 -27.71
CA GLU A 311 15.98 25.35 -28.68
C GLU A 311 15.72 26.82 -29.03
N LYS A 312 14.44 27.22 -29.15
CA LYS A 312 14.07 28.62 -29.42
C LYS A 312 14.48 29.53 -28.28
N ARG A 313 14.11 29.16 -27.04
CA ARG A 313 14.43 29.93 -25.83
C ARG A 313 15.94 29.93 -25.56
N PHE A 314 16.61 28.82 -25.81
CA PHE A 314 18.05 28.69 -25.72
C PHE A 314 18.75 29.67 -26.66
N LYS A 315 18.35 29.73 -27.93
CA LYS A 315 18.88 30.70 -28.90
C LYS A 315 18.63 32.14 -28.48
N GLU A 316 17.45 32.48 -27.98
CA GLU A 316 17.16 33.83 -27.45
C GLU A 316 18.14 34.21 -26.31
N LEU A 317 18.44 33.28 -25.40
CA LEU A 317 19.32 33.54 -24.26
C LEU A 317 20.82 33.52 -24.60
N LYS A 318 21.25 32.60 -25.48
CA LYS A 318 22.66 32.22 -25.64
C LYS A 318 23.28 32.54 -27.01
N SER A 319 22.49 32.89 -28.03
CA SER A 319 22.99 33.15 -29.39
C SER A 319 24.13 34.17 -29.48
N LYS A 320 24.13 35.19 -28.60
CA LYS A 320 25.21 36.18 -28.52
C LYS A 320 26.59 35.58 -28.22
N PHE A 321 26.64 34.41 -27.60
CA PHE A 321 27.88 33.71 -27.24
C PHE A 321 28.31 32.67 -28.29
N PHE A 322 27.49 32.40 -29.31
CA PHE A 322 27.85 31.44 -30.36
C PHE A 322 29.05 31.95 -31.18
N GLY A 323 29.89 31.01 -31.60
CA GLY A 323 31.16 31.23 -32.26
C GLY A 323 32.33 31.52 -31.30
N ILE A 324 32.10 31.59 -29.99
CA ILE A 324 33.22 31.66 -29.03
C ILE A 324 33.91 30.30 -29.01
N HIS A 325 35.15 30.32 -29.51
CA HIS A 325 36.08 29.21 -29.43
C HIS A 325 37.47 29.78 -29.16
N PHE A 326 38.28 29.06 -28.38
CA PHE A 326 39.67 29.43 -28.11
C PHE A 326 40.51 28.19 -27.82
N THR A 327 41.81 28.30 -28.05
CA THR A 327 42.75 27.19 -27.93
C THR A 327 44.10 27.66 -27.42
N ASP A 328 44.81 26.76 -26.73
CA ASP A 328 46.22 26.93 -26.37
C ASP A 328 47.16 26.13 -27.30
N GLY A 329 46.64 25.60 -28.41
CA GLY A 329 47.35 24.75 -29.37
C GLY A 329 47.15 23.25 -29.12
N THR A 330 46.75 22.83 -27.92
CA THR A 330 46.48 21.41 -27.58
C THR A 330 45.01 21.20 -27.23
N ILE A 331 44.44 22.06 -26.38
CA ILE A 331 43.06 22.00 -25.93
C ILE A 331 42.23 23.01 -26.73
N GLN A 332 41.08 22.57 -27.22
CA GLN A 332 40.09 23.44 -27.86
C GLN A 332 38.87 23.55 -26.96
N VAL A 333 38.52 24.77 -26.57
CA VAL A 333 37.32 25.05 -25.78
C VAL A 333 36.35 25.85 -26.64
N HIS A 334 35.10 25.39 -26.72
CA HIS A 334 34.03 26.07 -27.45
C HIS A 334 32.74 26.06 -26.64
N VAL A 335 31.88 27.05 -26.89
CA VAL A 335 30.53 27.10 -26.33
C VAL A 335 29.66 26.03 -26.98
N LEU A 336 28.79 25.37 -26.21
CA LEU A 336 27.78 24.48 -26.79
C LEU A 336 26.67 25.31 -27.43
N GLU A 337 26.43 25.14 -28.73
CA GLU A 337 25.64 26.07 -29.55
C GLU A 337 24.21 25.59 -29.82
N SER A 338 23.85 24.39 -29.36
CA SER A 338 22.50 23.84 -29.48
C SER A 338 22.09 23.02 -28.25
N VAL A 339 20.80 22.88 -28.01
CA VAL A 339 20.26 22.01 -26.93
C VAL A 339 20.58 20.53 -27.24
N GLN A 340 20.69 20.17 -28.52
CA GLN A 340 21.15 18.86 -28.97
C GLN A 340 22.61 18.56 -28.58
N GLU A 341 23.52 19.53 -28.71
CA GLU A 341 24.90 19.38 -28.24
C GLU A 341 24.97 19.19 -26.72
N HIS A 342 24.11 19.86 -25.94
CA HIS A 342 24.04 19.65 -24.49
C HIS A 342 23.55 18.24 -24.14
N LEU A 343 22.64 17.66 -24.93
CA LEU A 343 22.19 16.27 -24.78
C LEU A 343 23.35 15.31 -25.07
N GLU A 344 24.06 15.49 -26.17
CA GLU A 344 25.21 14.68 -26.56
C GLU A 344 26.36 14.78 -25.56
N GLU A 345 26.62 15.98 -25.05
CA GLU A 345 27.59 16.23 -23.99
C GLU A 345 27.21 15.45 -22.71
N GLY A 346 25.95 15.55 -22.28
CA GLY A 346 25.44 14.83 -21.11
C GLY A 346 25.53 13.31 -21.23
N VAL A 347 25.25 12.76 -22.42
CA VAL A 347 25.35 11.33 -22.70
C VAL A 347 26.81 10.87 -22.75
N SER A 348 27.68 11.60 -23.46
CA SER A 348 29.09 11.24 -23.65
C SER A 348 29.91 11.35 -22.36
N MET A 349 29.60 12.33 -21.51
CA MET A 349 30.35 12.61 -20.29
C MET A 349 29.72 12.01 -19.03
N HIS A 350 28.57 11.33 -19.17
CA HIS A 350 27.80 10.73 -18.07
C HIS A 350 27.47 11.71 -16.93
N HIS A 351 27.11 12.95 -17.26
CA HIS A 351 26.77 13.97 -16.27
C HIS A 351 25.48 14.73 -16.62
N CYS A 352 24.82 15.27 -15.59
CA CYS A 352 23.44 15.78 -15.65
C CYS A 352 23.27 17.16 -16.30
N VAL A 353 24.20 17.61 -17.16
CA VAL A 353 24.18 18.94 -17.79
C VAL A 353 22.88 19.17 -18.60
N PHE A 354 22.41 18.14 -19.32
CA PHE A 354 21.12 18.19 -20.00
C PHE A 354 19.93 18.00 -19.03
N SER A 355 19.98 16.99 -18.16
CA SER A 355 18.88 16.63 -17.26
C SER A 355 18.48 17.74 -16.28
N ASN A 356 19.42 18.60 -15.90
CA ASN A 356 19.20 19.72 -14.99
C ASN A 356 18.96 21.06 -15.73
N GLU A 357 18.69 21.01 -17.05
CA GLU A 357 18.32 22.17 -17.86
C GLU A 357 19.34 23.32 -17.81
N TYR A 358 20.64 23.03 -17.68
CA TYR A 358 21.67 24.07 -17.55
C TYR A 358 21.70 25.02 -18.76
N TYR A 359 21.29 24.54 -19.94
CA TYR A 359 21.16 25.33 -21.15
C TYR A 359 20.13 26.47 -21.02
N LEU A 360 19.09 26.35 -20.17
CA LEU A 360 18.09 27.40 -19.93
C LEU A 360 18.44 28.36 -18.79
N LYS A 361 19.52 28.11 -18.04
CA LYS A 361 19.92 29.01 -16.94
C LYS A 361 20.47 30.32 -17.49
N GLU A 362 19.80 31.43 -17.20
CA GLU A 362 20.17 32.75 -17.73
C GLU A 362 21.60 33.15 -17.35
N ASP A 363 22.02 32.85 -16.13
CA ASP A 363 23.30 33.24 -15.54
C ASP A 363 24.45 32.24 -15.76
N SER A 364 24.26 31.20 -16.57
CA SER A 364 25.25 30.13 -16.77
C SER A 364 25.58 29.93 -18.25
N LEU A 365 26.84 29.69 -18.59
CA LEU A 365 27.27 29.37 -19.95
C LEU A 365 28.06 28.07 -19.91
N ILE A 366 27.66 27.10 -20.73
CA ILE A 366 28.29 25.79 -20.81
C ILE A 366 29.26 25.75 -22.00
N LEU A 367 30.47 25.28 -21.75
CA LEU A 367 31.51 25.07 -22.75
C LEU A 367 31.97 23.61 -22.72
N SER A 368 32.46 23.12 -23.86
CA SER A 368 33.09 21.80 -23.98
C SER A 368 34.57 21.97 -24.33
N ALA A 369 35.43 21.31 -23.55
CA ALA A 369 36.85 21.17 -23.85
C ALA A 369 37.10 19.86 -24.59
N THR A 370 37.87 19.94 -25.68
CA THR A 370 38.21 18.80 -26.54
C THR A 370 39.70 18.78 -26.86
N ILE A 371 40.26 17.57 -27.02
CA ILE A 371 41.61 17.32 -27.56
C ILE A 371 41.41 16.38 -28.76
N GLU A 372 41.92 16.76 -29.93
CA GLU A 372 41.78 15.97 -31.18
C GLU A 372 40.32 15.57 -31.49
N GLY A 373 39.36 16.43 -31.14
CA GLY A 373 37.93 16.18 -31.32
C GLY A 373 37.28 15.27 -30.27
N LYS A 374 38.03 14.77 -29.28
CA LYS A 374 37.50 13.99 -28.15
C LYS A 374 37.20 14.91 -26.96
N ARG A 375 35.98 14.82 -26.42
CA ARG A 375 35.53 15.55 -25.22
C ARG A 375 36.32 15.10 -23.98
N ILE A 376 36.83 16.08 -23.23
CA ILE A 376 37.64 15.82 -22.02
C ILE A 376 37.00 16.39 -20.76
N GLU A 377 36.47 17.63 -20.79
CA GLU A 377 35.73 18.24 -19.69
C GLU A 377 34.62 19.15 -20.20
N THR A 378 33.55 19.23 -19.41
CA THR A 378 32.47 20.21 -19.58
C THR A 378 32.58 21.27 -18.50
N ILE A 379 32.49 22.53 -18.92
CA ILE A 379 32.76 23.71 -18.10
C ILE A 379 31.50 24.55 -17.97
N GLU A 380 31.16 24.91 -16.75
CA GLU A 380 30.14 25.90 -16.42
C GLU A 380 30.79 27.22 -16.01
N VAL A 381 30.48 28.28 -16.75
CA VAL A 381 30.91 29.65 -16.45
C VAL A 381 29.71 30.47 -15.98
N SER A 382 29.87 31.17 -14.84
CA SER A 382 28.89 32.13 -14.35
C SER A 382 28.95 33.39 -15.20
N LEU A 383 27.82 33.79 -15.82
CA LEU A 383 27.71 35.03 -16.57
C LEU A 383 27.62 36.28 -15.66
N ARG A 384 27.41 36.10 -14.35
CA ARG A 384 27.43 37.21 -13.37
C ARG A 384 28.85 37.60 -12.95
N THR A 385 29.67 36.60 -12.67
CA THR A 385 31.04 36.80 -12.17
C THR A 385 32.11 36.62 -13.24
N LEU A 386 31.77 36.00 -14.38
CA LEU A 386 32.68 35.59 -15.45
C LEU A 386 33.78 34.64 -14.96
N GLU A 387 33.44 33.81 -13.99
CA GLU A 387 34.32 32.81 -13.39
C GLU A 387 33.80 31.40 -13.66
N VAL A 388 34.71 30.43 -13.73
CA VAL A 388 34.39 29.01 -13.82
C VAL A 388 33.79 28.56 -12.49
N VAL A 389 32.52 28.16 -12.53
CA VAL A 389 31.79 27.60 -11.37
C VAL A 389 32.14 26.13 -11.21
N GLN A 390 32.23 25.42 -12.33
CA GLN A 390 32.50 23.99 -12.35
C GLN A 390 33.20 23.61 -13.66
N SER A 391 34.20 22.73 -13.58
CA SER A 391 34.79 22.05 -14.74
C SER A 391 34.96 20.59 -14.38
N ARG A 392 34.37 19.67 -15.16
CA ARG A 392 34.38 18.23 -14.84
C ARG A 392 34.47 17.38 -16.09
N GLY A 393 35.28 16.33 -16.02
CA GLY A 393 35.35 15.25 -16.99
C GLY A 393 34.32 14.15 -16.75
N VAL A 394 34.51 13.02 -17.43
CA VAL A 394 33.61 11.86 -17.40
C VAL A 394 33.32 11.41 -15.95
N CYS A 395 32.04 11.18 -15.64
CA CYS A 395 31.57 10.81 -14.30
C CYS A 395 31.96 11.81 -13.18
N ASN A 396 31.98 13.11 -13.50
CA ASN A 396 32.27 14.21 -12.56
C ASN A 396 33.68 14.19 -11.93
N LYS A 397 34.68 13.64 -12.63
CA LYS A 397 36.08 13.61 -12.16
C LYS A 397 36.91 14.71 -12.82
N ASN A 398 37.94 15.20 -12.14
CA ASN A 398 38.90 16.12 -12.74
C ASN A 398 39.84 15.32 -13.67
N THR A 399 40.18 15.90 -14.81
CA THR A 399 41.18 15.36 -15.72
C THR A 399 42.57 15.90 -15.39
N GLU A 400 43.62 15.33 -15.98
CA GLU A 400 44.99 15.85 -15.88
C GLU A 400 45.14 17.26 -16.47
N TYR A 401 44.22 17.66 -17.36
CA TYR A 401 44.18 18.97 -17.99
C TYR A 401 43.31 19.99 -17.25
N HIS A 402 42.72 19.62 -16.10
CA HIS A 402 41.72 20.43 -15.39
C HIS A 402 42.21 21.85 -15.10
N GLU A 403 43.40 22.01 -14.51
CA GLU A 403 43.95 23.33 -14.19
C GLU A 403 44.26 24.13 -15.46
N GLN A 404 44.76 23.47 -16.51
CA GLN A 404 45.03 24.08 -17.80
C GLN A 404 43.74 24.61 -18.46
N ILE A 405 42.65 23.83 -18.42
CA ILE A 405 41.33 24.22 -18.95
C ILE A 405 40.77 25.42 -18.18
N VAL A 406 40.80 25.38 -16.83
CA VAL A 406 40.29 26.48 -15.99
C VAL A 406 41.08 27.77 -16.26
N ASN A 407 42.41 27.68 -16.34
CA ASN A 407 43.26 28.82 -16.66
C ASN A 407 43.00 29.36 -18.08
N LEU A 408 42.82 28.48 -19.05
CA LEU A 408 42.52 28.83 -20.44
C LEU A 408 41.18 29.58 -20.56
N VAL A 409 40.14 29.13 -19.86
CA VAL A 409 38.83 29.80 -19.82
C VAL A 409 38.93 31.16 -19.12
N ASN A 410 39.61 31.23 -17.97
CA ASN A 410 39.79 32.48 -17.23
C ASN A 410 40.61 33.52 -18.01
N ALA A 411 41.64 33.10 -18.75
CA ALA A 411 42.42 33.98 -19.62
C ALA A 411 41.57 34.60 -20.75
N ASN A 412 40.59 33.83 -21.25
CA ASN A 412 39.73 34.21 -22.36
C ASN A 412 38.37 34.81 -21.94
N ARG A 413 38.13 35.03 -20.64
CA ARG A 413 36.88 35.62 -20.12
C ARG A 413 36.49 36.97 -20.75
N ARG A 414 37.48 37.70 -21.28
CA ARG A 414 37.27 38.97 -22.00
C ARG A 414 36.41 38.79 -23.25
N LEU A 415 36.50 37.65 -23.96
CA LEU A 415 35.69 37.35 -25.14
C LEU A 415 34.20 37.22 -24.78
N ILE A 416 33.90 36.54 -23.67
CA ILE A 416 32.53 36.41 -23.14
C ILE A 416 32.02 37.80 -22.72
N SER A 417 32.84 38.59 -22.02
CA SER A 417 32.49 39.95 -21.59
C SER A 417 32.20 40.89 -22.77
N GLN A 418 32.99 40.80 -23.85
CA GLN A 418 32.79 41.60 -25.06
C GLN A 418 31.45 41.28 -25.73
N ARG A 419 31.08 40.00 -25.84
CA ARG A 419 29.78 39.58 -26.38
C ARG A 419 28.61 40.05 -25.52
N MET A 420 28.76 40.09 -24.19
CA MET A 420 27.73 40.67 -23.30
C MET A 420 27.53 42.17 -23.53
N LYS A 421 28.61 42.93 -23.74
CA LYS A 421 28.55 44.39 -23.95
C LYS A 421 28.08 44.79 -25.35
N ALA A 422 28.30 43.95 -26.36
CA ALA A 422 27.90 44.23 -27.74
C ALA A 422 26.38 44.12 -27.99
N THR A 423 25.61 43.60 -27.02
CA THR A 423 24.15 43.42 -27.10
C THR A 423 23.37 44.19 -26.02
N ALA A 424 24.07 44.96 -25.17
CA ALA A 424 23.46 45.88 -24.22
C ALA A 424 23.34 47.27 -24.87
#